data_AF-A0A1Q5DAH1-F1
#
_entry.id   AF-A0A1Q5DAH1-F1
#
_cell.length_a   1.000
_cell.length_b   1.000
_cell.length_c   1.000
_cell.angle_alpha   90.00
_cell.angle_beta   90.00
_cell.angle_gamma   90.00
#
_symmetry.space_group_name_H-M   'P 1'
#
loop_
_entity.id
_entity.type
_entity.pdbx_description
1 polymer ?
#
loop_
_entity_poly.entity_id
_entity_poly.type
_entity_poly.pdbx_seq_one_letter_code
_entity_poly.pdbx_strand_id
1 'polypeptide(L)'
;MAEHLGSAPERTLLSSAAVVTGPPLTHRIWRTPTHAVVLGPAADNGPYAYLTHLQLSLTPLACGPDLPPADDEDGLTAWIRTHVDW
;
A
#
# COMPACT_ATOMS: atom_id res chain seq x y z
N MET A 1 -12.29 -11.31 -3.55
CA MET A 1 -11.37 -10.68 -2.57
C MET A 1 -10.35 -11.69 -2.04
N ALA A 2 -10.78 -12.80 -1.42
CA ALA A 2 -9.87 -13.86 -0.94
C ALA A 2 -8.97 -14.45 -2.05
N GLU A 3 -9.49 -14.57 -3.27
CA GLU A 3 -8.71 -15.04 -4.43
C GLU A 3 -7.56 -14.10 -4.83
N HIS A 4 -7.67 -12.79 -4.52
CA HIS A 4 -6.64 -11.81 -4.89
C HIS A 4 -5.55 -11.69 -3.81
N LEU A 5 -5.89 -11.81 -2.53
CA LEU A 5 -4.88 -11.82 -1.46
C LEU A 5 -4.08 -13.14 -1.40
N GLY A 6 -4.58 -14.20 -2.04
CA GLY A 6 -3.85 -15.45 -2.26
C GLY A 6 -2.97 -15.45 -3.53
N SER A 7 -2.99 -14.39 -4.33
CA SER A 7 -2.21 -14.27 -5.57
C SER A 7 -1.11 -13.22 -5.48
N ALA A 8 -0.17 -13.25 -6.42
CA ALA A 8 0.92 -12.26 -6.48
C ALA A 8 0.35 -10.84 -6.66
N PRO A 9 0.96 -9.82 -6.02
CA PRO A 9 0.54 -8.43 -6.20
C PRO A 9 0.77 -7.95 -7.64
N GLU A 10 -0.13 -7.08 -8.11
CA GLU A 10 -0.02 -6.43 -9.42
C GLU A 10 1.15 -5.42 -9.43
N ARG A 11 1.40 -4.75 -8.29
CA ARG A 11 2.54 -3.85 -8.09
C ARG A 11 3.14 -4.03 -6.71
N THR A 12 4.45 -3.89 -6.64
CA THR A 12 5.21 -3.84 -5.39
C THR A 12 6.10 -2.60 -5.42
N LEU A 13 6.08 -1.82 -4.35
CA LEU A 13 6.90 -0.62 -4.20
C LEU A 13 7.60 -0.66 -2.84
N LEU A 14 8.89 -0.31 -2.79
CA LEU A 14 9.59 -0.16 -1.53
C LEU A 14 9.00 1.02 -0.74
N SER A 15 8.66 0.79 0.52
CA SER A 15 8.14 1.85 1.37
C SER A 15 9.28 2.71 1.91
N SER A 16 9.10 4.02 1.82
CA SER A 16 9.93 5.02 2.50
C SER A 16 9.54 5.21 3.96
N ALA A 17 8.43 4.61 4.43
CA ALA A 17 8.08 4.56 5.86
C ALA A 17 9.06 3.62 6.57
N ALA A 18 10.21 4.18 6.93
CA ALA A 18 11.25 3.48 7.65
C ALA A 18 10.81 3.24 9.09
N VAL A 19 10.64 1.97 9.46
CA VAL A 19 10.80 1.59 10.87
C VAL A 19 12.28 1.80 11.20
N VAL A 20 12.54 2.55 12.28
CA VAL A 20 13.89 2.93 12.75
C VAL A 20 14.85 1.73 12.85
N THR A 21 14.29 0.53 13.04
CA THR A 21 15.00 -0.75 13.02
C THR A 21 14.14 -1.81 12.33
N GLY A 22 14.58 -2.36 11.20
CA GLY A 22 13.88 -3.47 10.52
C GLY A 22 14.29 -3.66 9.06
N PRO A 23 13.91 -4.79 8.44
CA PRO A 23 14.11 -4.99 7.01
C PRO A 23 13.27 -3.99 6.19
N PRO A 24 13.67 -3.68 4.95
CA PRO A 24 12.87 -2.88 4.04
C PRO A 24 11.46 -3.47 3.87
N LEU A 25 10.44 -2.64 4.05
CA LEU A 25 9.04 -3.02 3.88
C LEU A 25 8.52 -2.55 2.54
N THR A 26 7.55 -3.26 1.98
CA THR A 26 6.95 -2.93 0.69
C THR A 26 5.46 -2.66 0.80
N HIS A 27 4.98 -1.74 -0.04
CA HIS A 27 3.58 -1.68 -0.41
C HIS A 27 3.31 -2.75 -1.48
N ARG A 28 2.23 -3.49 -1.30
CA ARG A 28 1.73 -4.48 -2.25
C ARG A 28 0.32 -4.10 -2.66
N ILE A 29 0.10 -4.09 -3.97
CA ILE A 29 -1.13 -3.56 -4.55
C ILE A 29 -1.78 -4.66 -5.39
N TRP A 30 -3.09 -4.81 -5.21
CA TRP A 30 -3.95 -5.57 -6.09
C TRP A 30 -5.11 -4.69 -6.53
N ARG A 31 -5.59 -4.90 -7.75
CA ARG A 31 -6.85 -4.33 -8.20
C ARG A 31 -7.85 -5.43 -8.47
N THR A 32 -9.04 -5.22 -7.98
CA THR A 32 -10.24 -5.90 -8.47
C THR A 32 -10.90 -4.98 -9.51
N PRO A 33 -11.94 -5.43 -10.23
CA PRO A 33 -12.64 -4.56 -11.18
C PRO A 33 -13.21 -3.26 -10.58
N THR A 34 -13.42 -3.20 -9.26
CA THR A 34 -14.07 -2.07 -8.60
C THR A 34 -13.29 -1.46 -7.43
N HIS A 35 -12.29 -2.17 -6.89
CA HIS A 35 -11.56 -1.76 -5.69
C HIS A 35 -10.05 -1.91 -5.84
N ALA A 36 -9.33 -0.96 -5.25
CA ALA A 36 -7.94 -1.07 -4.88
C ALA A 36 -7.81 -1.82 -3.55
N VAL A 37 -6.83 -2.72 -3.48
CA VAL A 37 -6.38 -3.36 -2.25
C VAL A 37 -4.91 -3.00 -2.07
N VAL A 38 -4.57 -2.34 -0.97
CA VAL A 38 -3.21 -1.93 -0.66
C VAL A 38 -2.81 -2.48 0.69
N LEU A 39 -1.72 -3.24 0.74
CA LEU A 39 -1.08 -3.69 1.96
C LEU A 39 0.26 -2.99 2.10
N GLY A 40 0.43 -2.19 3.14
CA GLY A 40 1.67 -1.44 3.36
C GLY A 40 1.94 -1.18 4.84
N PRO A 41 3.13 -0.67 5.17
CA PRO A 41 3.43 -0.22 6.51
C PRO A 41 2.57 1.00 6.89
N ALA A 42 2.10 1.01 8.13
CA ALA A 42 1.41 2.13 8.73
C ALA A 42 2.27 2.70 9.86
N ALA A 43 2.36 4.02 9.93
CA ALA A 43 3.03 4.67 11.05
C ALA A 43 2.17 4.53 12.31
N ASP A 44 2.71 3.90 13.36
CA ASP A 44 2.15 4.01 14.70
C ASP A 44 2.92 5.10 15.45
N ASN A 45 2.28 6.25 15.67
CA ASN A 45 2.84 7.34 16.49
C ASN A 45 2.56 7.14 17.99
N GLY A 46 2.05 5.97 18.38
CA GLY A 46 1.76 5.58 19.75
C GLY A 46 3.01 5.24 20.58
N PRO A 47 2.82 4.82 21.84
CA PRO A 47 3.91 4.49 22.77
C PRO A 47 4.79 3.31 22.32
N TYR A 48 4.37 2.59 21.27
CA TYR A 48 5.06 1.42 20.72
C TYR A 48 5.53 1.63 19.28
N ALA A 49 5.87 2.86 18.88
CA ALA A 49 6.37 3.21 17.54
C ALA A 49 7.60 2.41 17.04
N TYR A 50 8.19 1.56 17.87
CA TYR A 50 9.21 0.58 17.48
C TYR A 50 8.62 -0.69 16.84
N LEU A 51 7.31 -0.93 16.96
CA LEU A 51 6.63 -2.03 16.31
C LEU A 51 6.37 -1.70 14.84
N THR A 52 6.45 -2.71 13.98
CA THR A 52 6.04 -2.60 12.59
C THR A 52 4.55 -2.90 12.49
N HIS A 53 3.77 -1.91 12.06
CA HIS A 53 2.34 -2.10 11.77
C HIS A 53 2.15 -2.23 10.26
N LEU A 54 1.37 -3.23 9.85
CA LEU A 54 0.92 -3.38 8.47
C LEU A 54 -0.57 -3.10 8.40
N GLN A 55 -0.97 -2.22 7.49
CA GLN A 55 -2.37 -1.89 7.23
C GLN A 55 -2.79 -2.48 5.89
N LEU A 56 -3.98 -3.08 5.90
CA LEU A 56 -4.67 -3.53 4.70
C LEU A 56 -5.83 -2.56 4.42
N SER A 57 -5.70 -1.78 3.36
CA SER A 57 -6.71 -0.83 2.90
C SER A 57 -7.47 -1.40 1.70
N LEU A 58 -8.80 -1.23 1.72
CA LEU A 58 -9.70 -1.59 0.64
C LEU A 58 -10.55 -0.37 0.30
N THR A 59 -10.33 0.20 -0.88
CA THR A 59 -11.00 1.43 -1.31
C THR A 59 -11.53 1.29 -2.73
N PRO A 60 -12.69 1.89 -3.08
CA PRO A 60 -13.18 1.91 -4.45
C PRO A 60 -12.17 2.56 -5.39
N LEU A 61 -11.97 2.01 -6.59
CA LEU A 61 -11.09 2.62 -7.61
C LEU A 61 -11.53 4.03 -8.01
N ALA A 62 -12.83 4.33 -7.85
CA ALA A 62 -13.39 5.65 -8.12
C ALA A 62 -12.96 6.74 -7.10
N CYS A 63 -12.27 6.38 -6.01
CA CYS A 63 -11.78 7.34 -5.02
C CYS A 63 -10.54 8.11 -5.47
N GLY A 64 -9.89 7.69 -6.56
CA GLY A 64 -8.65 8.30 -7.03
C GLY A 64 -8.44 8.20 -8.54
N PRO A 65 -7.28 8.67 -9.03
CA PRO A 65 -6.90 8.51 -10.43
C PRO A 65 -6.63 7.03 -10.76
N ASP A 66 -6.55 6.73 -12.05
CA ASP A 66 -6.12 5.41 -12.52
C ASP A 66 -4.71 5.04 -12.03
N LEU A 67 -4.44 3.74 -12.01
CA LEU A 67 -3.13 3.23 -11.64
C LEU A 67 -2.07 3.75 -12.63
N PRO A 68 -0.97 4.36 -12.15
CA PRO A 68 0.06 4.93 -13.01
C PRO A 68 0.87 3.85 -13.76
N PRO A 69 1.62 4.25 -14.80
CA PRO A 69 2.59 3.40 -15.48
C PRO A 69 3.60 2.76 -14.54
N ALA A 70 4.18 1.63 -14.94
CA ALA A 70 5.05 0.84 -14.07
C ALA A 70 6.40 1.52 -13.74
N ASP A 71 6.82 2.47 -14.56
CA ASP A 71 8.03 3.28 -14.43
C ASP A 71 7.84 4.57 -13.62
N ASP A 72 6.61 4.86 -13.19
CA ASP A 72 6.25 6.05 -12.42
C ASP A 72 6.09 5.73 -10.92
N GLU A 73 7.21 5.60 -10.21
CA GLU A 73 7.22 5.31 -8.77
C GLU A 73 6.62 6.44 -7.93
N ASP A 74 6.83 7.69 -8.33
CA ASP A 74 6.28 8.87 -7.65
C ASP A 74 4.76 8.93 -7.81
N GLY A 75 4.26 8.69 -9.02
CA GLY A 75 2.85 8.52 -9.30
C GLY A 75 2.26 7.37 -8.50
N LEU A 76 2.95 6.23 -8.41
CA LEU A 76 2.47 5.08 -7.64
C LEU A 76 2.39 5.40 -6.15
N THR A 77 3.34 6.17 -5.63
CA THR A 77 3.32 6.67 -4.25
C THR A 77 2.12 7.59 -4.00
N ALA A 78 1.83 8.52 -4.92
CA ALA A 78 0.66 9.39 -4.83
C ALA A 78 -0.66 8.60 -4.92
N TRP A 79 -0.70 7.59 -5.78
CA TRP A 79 -1.85 6.70 -5.94
C TRP A 79 -2.12 5.90 -4.66
N ILE A 80 -1.08 5.33 -4.03
CA ILE A 80 -1.17 4.64 -2.74
C ILE A 80 -1.75 5.57 -1.68
N ARG A 81 -1.24 6.80 -1.57
CA ARG A 81 -1.76 7.79 -0.60
C ARG A 81 -3.23 8.14 -0.78
N THR A 82 -3.74 8.04 -2.01
CA THR A 82 -5.17 8.28 -2.29
C THR A 82 -6.06 7.13 -1.84
N HIS A 83 -5.51 5.90 -1.80
CA HIS A 83 -6.25 4.66 -1.52
C HIS A 83 -5.99 4.08 -0.12
N VAL A 84 -5.08 4.69 0.64
CA VAL A 84 -4.80 4.40 2.04
C VAL A 84 -5.25 5.62 2.84
N ASP A 85 -6.21 5.43 3.75
CA ASP A 85 -6.55 6.44 4.75
C ASP A 85 -5.47 6.36 5.85
N TRP A 86 -4.78 7.48 6.11
CA TRP A 86 -3.71 7.59 7.11
C TRP A 86 -4.22 8.23 8.40
#